data_AF-A0A165WWH7-F1
#
_entry.id   AF-A0A165WWH7-F1
#
_cell.length_a   1.000
_cell.length_b   1.000
_cell.length_c   1.000
_cell.angle_alpha   90.00
_cell.angle_beta   90.00
_cell.angle_gamma   90.00
#
_symmetry.space_group_name_H-M   'P 1'
#
loop_
_entity.id
_entity.type
_entity.pdbx_description
1 polymer ?
#
loop_
_entity_poly.entity_id
_entity_poly.type
_entity_poly.pdbx_seq_one_letter_code
_entity_poly.pdbx_strand_id
1 'polypeptide(L)' 'MLILDVVTRWSSTHQMLERALLYRKAIDAYIYKNKDMRAYDLSEEEWKALERVASWL' A
#
# COMPACT_ATOMS: atom_id res chain seq x y z
N MET A 1 2.57 -10.29 -15.96
CA MET A 1 3.75 -9.53 -16.40
C MET A 1 3.25 -8.15 -16.77
N LEU A 2 3.50 -7.13 -15.95
CA LEU A 2 3.05 -5.76 -16.21
C LEU A 2 4.21 -5.05 -16.92
N ILE A 3 4.05 -4.74 -18.22
CA ILE A 3 4.95 -3.83 -18.92
C ILE A 3 4.42 -2.43 -18.61
N LEU A 4 5.14 -1.72 -17.75
CA LEU A 4 4.85 -0.34 -17.41
C LEU A 4 5.60 0.54 -18.41
N ASP A 5 4.91 1.52 -19.00
CA ASP A 5 5.47 2.44 -20.01
C ASP A 5 6.69 3.24 -19.53
N VAL A 6 6.99 3.21 -18.23
CA VAL A 6 8.14 3.89 -17.64
C VAL A 6 9.28 2.89 -17.44
N VAL A 7 10.24 2.93 -18.38
CA VAL A 7 11.48 2.13 -18.41
C VAL A 7 12.37 2.38 -17.18
N THR A 8 12.21 3.52 -16.51
CA THR A 8 12.97 3.92 -15.33
C THR A 8 12.21 3.58 -14.04
N ARG A 9 12.95 3.26 -12.97
CA ARG A 9 12.54 2.73 -11.64
C ARG A 9 11.52 3.58 -10.84
N TRP A 10 10.50 4.16 -11.46
CA TRP A 10 9.52 5.06 -10.84
C TRP A 10 8.15 4.43 -10.63
N SER A 11 7.99 3.14 -10.93
CA SER A 11 6.77 2.39 -10.61
C SER A 11 6.81 1.71 -9.24
N SER A 12 7.88 1.89 -8.47
CA SER A 12 8.02 1.30 -7.13
C SER A 12 6.86 1.71 -6.22
N THR A 13 6.37 2.95 -6.33
CA THR A 13 5.23 3.42 -5.56
C THR A 13 3.93 2.76 -5.99
N HIS A 14 3.65 2.67 -7.29
CA HIS A 14 2.46 1.97 -7.79
C HIS A 14 2.47 0.48 -7.38
N GLN A 15 3.59 -0.22 -7.59
CA GLN A 15 3.75 -1.62 -7.19
C GLN A 15 3.67 -1.82 -5.67
N MET A 16 4.24 -0.89 -4.88
CA MET A 16 4.14 -0.92 -3.42
C MET A 16 2.68 -0.77 -2.98
N LEU A 17 1.95 0.18 -3.58
CA LEU A 17 0.54 0.41 -3.27
C LEU A 17 -0.33 -0.81 -3.62
N GLU A 18 -0.16 -1.40 -4.81
CA GLU A 18 -0.87 -2.64 -5.17
C GLU A 18 -0.62 -3.75 -4.15
N ARG A 19 0.63 -3.93 -3.71
CA ARG A 19 0.97 -4.95 -2.71
C ARG A 19 0.43 -4.62 -1.32
N ALA A 20 0.50 -3.36 -0.91
CA ALA A 20 -0.03 -2.91 0.38
C ALA A 20 -1.56 -3.13 0.45
N LEU A 21 -2.29 -2.78 -0.62
CA LEU A 21 -3.73 -3.02 -0.71
C LEU A 21 -4.09 -4.50 -0.71
N LEU A 22 -3.35 -5.33 -1.46
CA LEU A 22 -3.53 -6.78 -1.48
C LEU A 22 -3.33 -7.40 -0.09
N TYR A 23 -2.35 -6.92 0.68
CA TYR A 23 -1.98 -7.46 1.98
C TYR A 23 -2.54 -6.69 3.17
N ARG A 24 -3.49 -5.77 2.98
CA ARG A 24 -4.07 -4.91 4.03
C ARG A 24 -4.40 -5.67 5.31
N LYS A 25 -5.19 -6.75 5.23
CA LYS A 25 -5.56 -7.58 6.40
C LYS A 25 -4.36 -8.17 7.14
N ALA A 26 -3.31 -8.54 6.41
CA ALA A 26 -2.09 -9.08 7.00
C ALA A 26 -1.26 -7.97 7.67
N ILE A 27 -1.22 -6.78 7.08
CA ILE A 27 -0.60 -5.57 7.65
C ILE A 27 -1.31 -5.19 8.95
N ASP A 28 -2.64 -5.10 8.94
CA ASP A 28 -3.43 -4.76 10.13
C ASP A 28 -3.20 -5.79 11.26
N ALA A 29 -3.19 -7.08 10.93
CA ALA A 29 -2.90 -8.14 11.89
C ALA A 29 -1.47 -8.07 12.43
N TYR A 30 -0.51 -7.65 11.61
CA TYR A 30 0.89 -7.49 11.99
C TYR A 30 1.08 -6.27 12.91
N ILE A 31 0.48 -5.14 12.59
CA ILE A 31 0.49 -3.92 13.43
C ILE A 31 -0.24 -4.18 14.75
N TYR A 32 -1.36 -4.89 14.74
CA TYR A 32 -2.08 -5.26 15.96
C TYR A 32 -1.21 -6.07 16.94
N LYS A 33 -0.38 -6.98 16.41
CA LYS A 33 0.53 -7.83 17.20
C LYS A 33 1.78 -7.08 17.67
N ASN A 34 2.30 -6.14 16.88
CA ASN A 34 3.52 -5.38 17.15
C ASN A 34 3.17 -3.97 17.62
N LYS A 35 3.05 -3.78 18.95
CA LYS A 35 2.57 -2.53 19.55
C LYS A 35 3.45 -1.30 19.22
N ASP A 36 4.74 -1.53 18.98
CA ASP A 36 5.72 -0.54 18.52
C ASP A 36 5.37 0.04 17.15
N MET A 37 4.61 -0.68 16.33
CA MET A 37 4.24 -0.28 14.98
C MET A 37 2.89 0.43 14.89
N ARG A 38 2.18 0.60 16.01
CA ARG A 38 0.87 1.31 16.03
C ARG A 38 0.96 2.76 15.56
N ALA A 39 2.14 3.38 15.62
CA ALA A 39 2.35 4.73 15.07
C ALA A 39 2.20 4.79 13.54
N TYR A 40 2.25 3.64 12.87
CA TYR A 40 2.09 3.49 11.43
C TYR A 40 0.75 2.84 11.04
N ASP A 41 -0.18 2.73 12.00
CA ASP A 41 -1.52 2.26 11.71
C ASP A 41 -2.24 3.26 10.80
N LEU A 42 -2.93 2.74 9.80
CA LEU A 42 -3.63 3.55 8.80
C LEU A 42 -5.12 3.53 9.08
N SER A 43 -5.74 4.70 9.09
CA SER A 43 -7.19 4.81 9.21
C SER A 43 -7.90 4.26 7.97
N GLU A 44 -9.19 3.95 8.11
CA GLU A 44 -10.03 3.55 6.98
C GLU A 44 -10.06 4.61 5.86
N GLU A 45 -10.03 5.89 6.23
CA GLU A 45 -9.97 7.01 5.29
C GLU A 45 -8.63 7.06 4.55
N GLU A 46 -7.52 6.79 5.24
CA GLU A 46 -6.19 6.74 4.62
C GLU A 46 -6.08 5.56 3.64
N TRP A 47 -6.60 4.39 4.01
CA TRP A 47 -6.69 3.25 3.09
C TRP A 47 -7.49 3.57 1.82
N LYS A 48 -8.64 4.24 1.97
CA LYS A 48 -9.45 4.69 0.81
C LYS A 48 -8.71 5.71 -0.05
N ALA A 49 -7.92 6.60 0.56
CA ALA A 49 -7.08 7.53 -0.18
C ALA A 49 -6.01 6.78 -0.99
N LEU A 50 -5.38 5.74 -0.42
CA LEU A 50 -4.42 4.89 -1.12
C LEU A 50 -5.05 4.14 -2.29
N GLU A 51 -6.26 3.59 -2.14
CA GLU A 51 -7.01 2.96 -3.24
C GLU A 51 -7.26 3.95 -4.40
N ARG A 52 -7.61 5.20 -4.06
CA ARG A 52 -7.84 6.24 -5.05
C ARG A 52 -6.55 6.64 -5.79
N VAL A 53 -5.43 6.71 -5.09
CA VAL A 53 -4.13 7.00 -5.71
C VAL A 53 -3.65 5.83 -6.57
N ALA A 54 -3.80 4.59 -6.09
CA ALA A 54 -3.39 3.38 -6.82
C ALA A 54 -4.19 3.14 -8.11
N SER A 55 -5.46 3.59 -8.16
CA SER A 55 -6.29 3.51 -9.36
C SER A 55 -6.03 4.62 -10.39
N TRP A 56 -5.34 5.69 -9.98
CA TRP A 56 -4.95 6.79 -10.87
C TRP A 56 -3.54 6.61 -11.46
N LEU A 57 -2.63 6.03 -10.68
CA LEU A 57 -1.26 5.67 -11.08
C LEU A 57 -1.23 4.44 -11.97
#